data_AF-A0A9D5Q8R6-F1
#
_entry.id   AF-A0A9D5Q8R6-F1
#
_cell.length_a   1.000
_cell.length_b   1.000
_cell.length_c   1.000
_cell.angle_alpha   90.00
_cell.angle_beta   90.00
_cell.angle_gamma   90.00
#
_symmetry.space_group_name_H-M   'P 1'
#
loop_
_entity.id
_entity.type
_entity.pdbx_description
1 polymer ?
#
loop_
_entity_poly.entity_id
_entity_poly.type
_entity_poly.pdbx_seq_one_letter_code
_entity_poly.pdbx_strand_id
1 'polypeptide(L)'
;MNAEIVVIGTELLLGQIIDTNAAYIAEQLNSIGISVLYKTTVGDNAARMQEVLRRALERVDVVLTSGGLGPTEDDLTREMAAAVTGRKLVLHPELLAQIKRIFDERQMPFKDNNKRQAYIPEGSIPIENPQGTAPGYIIEADQGILLSIPGVPREMKYLVEHTVLPYLKRKAGASHVIKYKLLKLCGIGESNVDHAIRDLIQASANPSIGLLAHLGQIDIRITAKAATPEIADELIARLEEQIRARLPHQIFGVDHETQESVIAELLRNHDLTLALAETNTGGNIGRHLLPIPGSDAVFRGGVVLTDAASVSRLLDIPPDT
;
A
#
# COMPACT_ATOMS: atom_id res chain seq x y z
N MET A 1 18.23 8.24 4.29
CA MET A 1 17.19 8.16 5.33
C MET A 1 16.47 6.84 5.17
N ASN A 2 16.46 6.04 6.24
CA ASN A 2 15.83 4.74 6.36
C ASN A 2 14.67 4.84 7.35
N ALA A 3 13.60 4.08 7.10
CA ALA A 3 12.41 4.11 7.92
C ALA A 3 11.94 2.71 8.36
N GLU A 4 11.24 2.68 9.48
CA GLU A 4 10.43 1.56 9.95
C GLU A 4 8.99 2.01 10.13
N ILE A 5 8.06 1.19 9.67
CA ILE A 5 6.63 1.39 9.90
C ILE A 5 6.18 0.48 11.03
N VAL A 6 5.59 1.04 12.07
CA VAL A 6 5.03 0.30 13.21
C VAL A 6 3.51 0.44 13.21
N VAL A 7 2.79 -0.60 12.83
CA VAL A 7 1.32 -0.58 12.86
C VAL A 7 0.83 -1.17 14.17
N ILE A 8 -0.04 -0.43 14.85
CA ILE A 8 -0.49 -0.70 16.21
C ILE A 8 -1.98 -1.04 16.16
N GLY A 9 -2.30 -2.26 16.58
CA GLY A 9 -3.67 -2.76 16.64
C GLY A 9 -3.72 -4.26 16.88
N THR A 10 -4.42 -4.69 17.92
CA THR A 10 -4.58 -6.11 18.28
C THR A 10 -5.36 -6.89 17.21
N GLU A 11 -6.33 -6.25 16.56
CA GLU A 11 -7.15 -6.80 15.47
C GLU A 11 -6.31 -7.20 14.24
N LEU A 12 -5.17 -6.54 14.01
CA LEU A 12 -4.22 -6.88 12.95
C LEU A 12 -3.48 -8.19 13.26
N LEU A 13 -3.06 -8.37 14.52
CA LEU A 13 -2.43 -9.62 14.97
C LEU A 13 -3.41 -10.79 15.02
N LEU A 14 -4.70 -10.52 15.25
CA LEU A 14 -5.76 -11.51 15.20
C LEU A 14 -6.21 -11.84 13.76
N GLY A 15 -5.67 -11.16 12.75
CA GLY A 15 -6.03 -11.37 11.34
C GLY A 15 -7.46 -10.95 11.00
N GLN A 16 -8.10 -10.13 11.83
CA GLN A 16 -9.46 -9.64 11.57
C GLN A 16 -9.49 -8.58 10.46
N ILE A 17 -8.38 -7.84 10.33
CA ILE A 17 -8.19 -6.79 9.33
C ILE A 17 -6.83 -6.98 8.67
N ILE A 18 -6.78 -6.81 7.35
CA ILE A 18 -5.53 -6.80 6.59
C ILE A 18 -4.88 -5.42 6.75
N ASP A 19 -3.60 -5.40 7.11
CA ASP A 19 -2.80 -4.16 7.19
C ASP A 19 -2.53 -3.58 5.80
N THR A 20 -3.46 -2.74 5.34
CA THR A 20 -3.30 -1.95 4.12
C THR A 20 -2.57 -0.62 4.37
N ASN A 21 -2.46 -0.19 5.63
CA ASN A 21 -1.82 1.06 5.99
C ASN A 21 -0.31 1.00 5.76
N ALA A 22 0.36 -0.05 6.26
CA ALA A 22 1.80 -0.21 6.05
C ALA A 22 2.17 -0.37 4.57
N ALA A 23 1.29 -0.95 3.75
CA ALA A 23 1.48 -1.02 2.31
C ALA A 23 1.51 0.38 1.69
N TYR A 24 0.46 1.18 1.94
CA TYR A 24 0.35 2.53 1.42
C TYR A 24 1.46 3.46 1.94
N ILE A 25 1.74 3.46 3.24
CA ILE A 25 2.81 4.29 3.83
C ILE A 25 4.16 3.95 3.20
N ALA A 26 4.45 2.66 3.00
CA ALA A 26 5.71 2.26 2.38
C ALA A 26 5.84 2.74 0.93
N GLU A 27 4.77 2.64 0.15
CA GLU A 27 4.73 3.18 -1.22
C GLU A 27 5.06 4.69 -1.23
N GLN A 28 4.38 5.44 -0.36
CA GLN A 28 4.57 6.89 -0.26
C GLN A 28 5.98 7.28 0.20
N LEU A 29 6.54 6.60 1.22
CA LEU A 29 7.91 6.86 1.67
C LEU A 29 8.96 6.53 0.59
N ASN A 30 8.79 5.43 -0.14
CA ASN A 30 9.70 5.09 -1.24
C ASN A 30 9.65 6.13 -2.37
N SER A 31 8.47 6.66 -2.70
CA SER A 31 8.32 7.70 -3.72
C SER A 31 9.15 8.95 -3.46
N ILE A 32 9.53 9.19 -2.20
CA ILE A 32 10.33 10.34 -1.76
C ILE A 32 11.76 9.94 -1.33
N GLY A 33 12.20 8.72 -1.66
CA GLY A 33 13.56 8.26 -1.43
C GLY A 33 13.87 7.66 -0.08
N ILE A 34 12.85 7.48 0.76
CA ILE A 34 13.01 6.96 2.11
C ILE A 34 12.83 5.44 2.04
N SER A 35 13.92 4.72 2.29
CA SER A 35 13.94 3.26 2.22
C SER A 35 13.28 2.67 3.46
N VAL A 36 12.14 2.01 3.29
CA VAL A 36 11.48 1.28 4.38
C VAL A 36 12.17 -0.07 4.56
N LEU A 37 12.92 -0.21 5.66
CA LEU A 37 13.70 -1.42 5.95
C LEU A 37 12.90 -2.46 6.74
N TYR A 38 11.98 -1.99 7.57
CA TYR A 38 11.19 -2.84 8.46
C TYR A 38 9.72 -2.40 8.47
N LYS A 39 8.84 -3.41 8.60
CA LYS A 39 7.44 -3.24 8.96
C LYS A 39 7.18 -4.13 10.17
N THR A 40 6.66 -3.55 11.23
CA THR A 40 6.39 -4.27 12.48
C THR A 40 4.94 -4.05 12.87
N THR A 41 4.21 -5.13 13.14
CA THR A 41 2.85 -5.06 13.69
C THR A 41 2.92 -5.43 15.17
N VAL A 42 2.29 -4.62 16.02
CA VAL A 42 2.24 -4.84 17.47
C VAL A 42 0.84 -4.60 17.99
N GLY A 43 0.39 -5.42 18.95
CA GLY A 43 -0.90 -5.22 19.61
C GLY A 43 -0.84 -4.15 20.70
N ASP A 44 -2.01 -3.78 21.22
CA ASP A 44 -2.22 -2.71 22.20
C ASP A 44 -1.76 -3.13 23.61
N ASN A 45 -0.45 -3.32 23.76
CA ASN A 45 0.18 -3.71 25.00
C ASN A 45 1.40 -2.83 25.25
N ALA A 46 1.34 -2.06 26.34
CA ALA A 46 2.34 -1.06 26.67
C ALA A 46 3.79 -1.57 26.62
N ALA A 47 4.08 -2.72 27.25
CA ALA A 47 5.43 -3.26 27.32
C ALA A 47 5.97 -3.63 25.92
N ARG A 48 5.15 -4.33 25.12
CA ARG A 48 5.52 -4.72 23.74
C ARG A 48 5.69 -3.51 22.83
N MET A 49 4.79 -2.53 22.92
CA MET A 49 4.89 -1.29 22.16
C MET A 49 6.17 -0.53 22.48
N GLN A 50 6.53 -0.36 23.77
CA GLN A 50 7.78 0.29 24.14
C GLN A 50 9.01 -0.45 23.63
N GLU A 51 9.01 -1.79 23.71
CA GLU A 51 10.11 -2.59 23.18
C GLU A 51 10.28 -2.37 21.67
N VAL A 52 9.19 -2.46 20.91
CA VAL A 52 9.20 -2.27 19.46
C VAL A 52 9.67 -0.86 19.08
N LEU A 53 9.10 0.18 19.71
CA LEU A 53 9.47 1.56 19.40
C LEU A 53 10.92 1.87 19.75
N ARG A 54 11.42 1.37 20.89
CA ARG A 54 12.84 1.55 21.28
C ARG A 54 13.77 0.88 20.28
N ARG A 55 13.51 -0.40 19.93
CA ARG A 55 14.32 -1.12 18.94
C ARG A 55 14.27 -0.47 17.56
N ALA A 56 13.11 0.06 17.15
CA ALA A 56 12.96 0.76 15.88
C ALA A 56 13.82 2.03 15.85
N LEU A 57 13.77 2.85 16.90
CA LEU A 57 14.58 4.08 17.04
C LEU A 57 16.09 3.81 17.07
N GLU A 58 16.52 2.61 17.46
CA GLU A 58 17.95 2.23 17.45
C GLU A 58 18.49 1.88 16.06
N ARG A 59 17.62 1.54 15.09
CA ARG A 59 18.03 0.94 13.80
C ARG A 59 17.62 1.70 12.54
N VAL A 60 16.78 2.72 12.65
CA VAL A 60 16.34 3.56 11.52
C VAL A 60 16.30 5.03 11.89
N ASP A 61 16.38 5.90 10.88
CA ASP A 61 16.34 7.36 11.07
C ASP A 61 14.91 7.85 11.39
N VAL A 62 13.89 7.14 10.92
CA VAL A 62 12.47 7.49 11.05
C VAL A 62 11.64 6.28 11.45
N VAL A 63 10.93 6.38 12.57
CA VAL A 63 9.89 5.42 12.97
C VAL A 63 8.53 6.07 12.73
N LEU A 64 7.71 5.48 11.88
CA LEU A 64 6.36 5.95 11.59
C LEU A 64 5.34 4.97 12.16
N THR A 65 4.56 5.42 13.14
CA THR A 65 3.50 4.61 13.73
C THR A 65 2.13 4.93 13.13
N SER A 66 1.30 3.91 12.92
CA SER A 66 -0.11 4.07 12.53
C SER A 66 -1.01 3.28 13.48
N GLY A 67 -1.92 3.96 14.18
CA GLY A 67 -2.84 3.34 15.14
C GLY A 67 -2.63 3.76 16.61
N GLY A 68 -3.60 3.42 17.46
CA GLY A 68 -3.58 3.70 18.91
C GLY A 68 -3.61 5.19 19.31
N LEU A 69 -4.22 6.05 18.48
CA LEU A 69 -4.38 7.51 18.73
C LEU A 69 -5.83 7.93 18.99
N GLY A 70 -6.76 6.99 19.10
CA GLY A 70 -8.13 7.26 19.48
C GLY A 70 -8.29 7.72 20.94
N PRO A 71 -9.54 7.90 21.40
CA PRO A 71 -9.86 8.34 22.76
C PRO A 71 -10.08 7.19 23.76
N THR A 72 -9.83 5.94 23.38
CA THR A 72 -10.11 4.77 24.23
C THR A 72 -8.92 4.43 25.13
N GLU A 73 -9.12 3.57 26.14
CA GLU A 73 -8.03 3.16 27.03
C GLU A 73 -6.99 2.26 26.36
N ASP A 74 -7.38 1.58 25.28
CA ASP A 74 -6.46 0.75 24.48
C ASP A 74 -5.59 1.61 23.53
N ASP A 75 -5.91 2.90 23.35
CA ASP A 75 -5.14 3.84 22.53
C ASP A 75 -3.90 4.37 23.26
N LEU A 76 -2.87 3.52 23.35
CA LEU A 76 -1.67 3.74 24.15
C LEU A 76 -0.50 4.40 23.40
N THR A 77 -0.61 4.71 22.11
CA THR A 77 0.54 5.13 21.29
C THR A 77 1.22 6.40 21.80
N ARG A 78 0.46 7.38 22.30
CA ARG A 78 1.01 8.63 22.88
C ARG A 78 1.84 8.37 24.12
N GLU A 79 1.28 7.59 25.03
CA GLU A 79 1.89 7.22 26.30
C GLU A 79 3.19 6.45 26.05
N MET A 80 3.19 5.54 25.07
CA MET A 80 4.38 4.75 24.74
C MET A 80 5.43 5.58 24.03
N ALA A 81 5.04 6.45 23.09
CA ALA A 81 5.95 7.39 22.43
C ALA A 81 6.62 8.35 23.44
N ALA A 82 5.84 8.87 24.40
CA ALA A 82 6.34 9.69 25.49
C ALA A 82 7.35 8.92 26.35
N ALA A 83 7.02 7.69 26.75
CA ALA A 83 7.87 6.86 27.59
C ALA A 83 9.20 6.52 26.93
N VAL A 84 9.20 6.12 25.65
CA VAL A 84 10.45 5.74 24.96
C VAL A 84 11.34 6.93 24.63
N THR A 85 10.77 8.13 24.51
CA THR A 85 11.51 9.37 24.24
C THR A 85 11.82 10.19 25.50
N GLY A 86 11.46 9.68 26.69
CA GLY A 86 11.71 10.35 27.97
C GLY A 86 10.93 11.66 28.17
N ARG A 87 9.77 11.80 27.52
CA ARG A 87 8.95 13.03 27.51
C ARG A 87 7.70 12.85 28.36
N LYS A 88 7.14 13.97 28.83
CA LYS A 88 5.81 14.00 29.45
C LYS A 88 4.75 14.27 28.39
N LEU A 89 3.50 13.85 28.63
CA LEU A 89 2.37 14.28 27.81
C LEU A 89 1.89 15.66 28.27
N VAL A 90 1.72 16.57 27.32
CA VAL A 90 1.23 17.93 27.56
C VAL A 90 -0.01 18.20 26.71
N LEU A 91 -0.97 18.95 27.25
CA LEU A 91 -2.17 19.33 26.52
C LEU A 91 -1.84 20.43 25.52
N HIS A 92 -2.20 20.23 24.26
CA HIS A 92 -2.09 21.24 23.21
C HIS A 92 -3.45 21.91 22.97
N PRO A 93 -3.62 23.19 23.36
CA PRO A 93 -4.90 23.89 23.23
C PRO A 93 -5.42 23.98 21.80
N GLU A 94 -4.53 24.11 20.82
CA GLU A 94 -4.83 24.16 19.39
C GLU A 94 -5.44 22.85 18.89
N LEU A 95 -4.85 21.71 19.28
CA LEU A 95 -5.39 20.38 18.96
C LEU A 95 -6.73 20.14 19.66
N LEU A 96 -6.86 20.56 20.92
CA LEU A 96 -8.13 20.48 21.63
C LEU A 96 -9.23 21.31 20.95
N ALA A 97 -8.90 22.53 20.50
CA ALA A 97 -9.83 23.40 19.79
C ALA A 97 -10.26 22.79 18.45
N GLN A 98 -9.32 22.18 17.70
CA GLN A 98 -9.62 21.44 16.48
C GLN A 98 -10.59 20.28 16.75
N ILE A 99 -10.30 19.44 17.76
CA ILE A 99 -11.14 18.29 18.08
C ILE A 99 -12.56 18.76 18.43
N LYS A 100 -12.69 19.79 19.28
CA LYS A 100 -14.00 20.37 19.63
C LYS A 100 -14.77 20.84 18.41
N ARG A 101 -14.10 21.53 17.47
CA ARG A 101 -14.72 21.98 16.21
C ARG A 101 -15.32 20.82 15.42
N ILE A 102 -14.63 19.68 15.33
CA ILE A 102 -15.14 18.49 14.64
C ILE A 102 -16.38 17.92 15.33
N PHE A 103 -16.41 17.91 16.67
CA PHE A 103 -17.60 17.51 17.43
C PHE A 103 -18.77 18.47 17.21
N ASP A 104 -18.51 19.77 17.21
CA ASP A 104 -19.52 20.81 16.98
C ASP A 104 -20.10 20.73 15.55
N GLU A 105 -19.26 20.59 14.53
CA GLU A 105 -19.65 20.40 13.12
C GLU A 105 -20.49 19.14 12.92
N ARG A 106 -20.19 18.06 13.66
CA ARG A 106 -20.95 16.81 13.64
C ARG A 106 -22.18 16.83 14.55
N GLN A 107 -22.43 17.93 15.27
CA GLN A 107 -23.50 18.06 16.27
C GLN A 107 -23.47 16.94 17.32
N MET A 108 -22.26 16.52 17.71
CA MET A 108 -22.03 15.46 18.69
C MET A 108 -21.50 16.04 20.01
N PRO A 109 -21.90 15.49 21.17
CA PRO A 109 -21.40 15.96 22.45
C PRO A 109 -19.92 15.61 22.64
N PHE A 110 -19.10 16.61 22.97
CA PHE A 110 -17.72 16.42 23.38
C PHE A 110 -17.65 15.81 24.78
N LYS A 111 -17.06 14.61 24.90
CA LYS A 111 -16.81 13.92 26.19
C LYS A 111 -15.35 14.11 26.64
N ASP A 112 -15.12 14.00 27.95
CA ASP A 112 -13.80 14.21 28.56
C ASP A 112 -12.71 13.24 28.04
N ASN A 113 -13.06 12.01 27.67
CA ASN A 113 -12.09 11.07 27.12
C ASN A 113 -11.49 11.55 25.78
N ASN A 114 -12.24 12.30 24.97
CA ASN A 114 -11.72 12.88 23.72
C ASN A 114 -10.64 13.93 23.98
N LYS A 115 -10.62 14.56 25.16
CA LYS A 115 -9.56 15.50 25.56
C LYS A 115 -8.19 14.83 25.55
N ARG A 116 -8.11 13.53 25.83
CA ARG A 116 -6.85 12.77 25.81
C ARG A 116 -6.17 12.79 24.44
N GLN A 117 -6.94 12.90 23.36
CA GLN A 117 -6.40 12.97 22.00
C GLN A 117 -5.59 14.26 21.74
N ALA A 118 -5.81 15.31 22.53
CA ALA A 118 -5.06 16.57 22.46
C ALA A 118 -3.77 16.58 23.30
N TYR A 119 -3.48 15.49 24.02
CA TYR A 119 -2.21 15.35 24.74
C TYR A 119 -1.19 14.69 23.82
N ILE A 120 -0.05 15.34 23.59
CA ILE A 120 1.06 14.77 22.83
C ILE A 120 2.36 14.92 23.62
N PRO A 121 3.42 14.17 23.29
CA PRO A 121 4.69 14.26 24.01
C PRO A 121 5.28 15.67 23.94
N GLU A 122 5.84 16.16 25.05
CA GLU A 122 6.40 17.49 25.18
C GLU A 122 7.44 17.79 24.10
N GLY A 123 7.40 19.00 23.52
CA GLY A 123 8.30 19.41 22.44
C GLY A 123 8.09 18.65 21.13
N SER A 124 6.94 18.00 20.94
CA SER A 124 6.56 17.45 19.64
C SER A 124 6.00 18.54 18.72
N ILE A 125 6.15 18.34 17.41
CA ILE A 125 5.46 19.12 16.39
C ILE A 125 4.05 18.53 16.24
N PRO A 126 2.97 19.30 16.52
CA PRO A 126 1.62 18.80 16.35
C PRO A 126 1.28 18.62 14.86
N ILE A 127 0.53 17.56 14.53
CA ILE A 127 -0.05 17.36 13.21
C ILE A 127 -1.58 17.41 13.35
N GLU A 128 -2.18 18.46 12.81
CA GLU A 128 -3.63 18.58 12.74
C GLU A 128 -4.24 17.48 11.86
N ASN A 129 -5.39 16.95 12.27
CA ASN A 129 -6.16 15.98 11.50
C ASN A 129 -7.54 16.55 11.08
N PRO A 130 -7.69 17.15 9.90
CA PRO A 130 -8.98 17.67 9.46
C PRO A 130 -9.97 16.57 9.03
N GLN A 131 -9.54 15.30 8.95
CA GLN A 131 -10.38 14.18 8.53
C GLN A 131 -10.97 13.39 9.72
N GLY A 132 -10.51 13.63 10.95
CA GLY A 132 -10.95 12.92 12.14
C GLY A 132 -10.45 13.54 13.44
N THR A 133 -10.74 12.92 14.58
CA THR A 133 -10.49 13.52 15.90
C THR A 133 -9.13 13.19 16.49
N ALA A 134 -8.35 12.30 15.86
CA ALA A 134 -7.03 11.89 16.35
C ALA A 134 -5.93 12.69 15.65
N PRO A 135 -5.38 13.77 16.24
CA PRO A 135 -4.23 14.44 15.67
C PRO A 135 -2.99 13.53 15.73
N GLY A 136 -2.08 13.73 14.78
CA GLY A 136 -0.75 13.11 14.81
C GLY A 136 0.26 14.01 15.51
N TYR A 137 1.50 13.54 15.61
CA TYR A 137 2.61 14.34 16.12
C TYR A 137 3.95 13.82 15.63
N ILE A 138 4.97 14.67 15.69
CA ILE A 138 6.35 14.34 15.33
C ILE A 138 7.27 14.66 16.50
N ILE A 139 8.05 13.69 16.92
CA ILE A 139 9.10 13.83 17.92
C ILE A 139 10.44 13.78 17.20
N GLU A 140 11.19 14.87 17.30
CA GLU A 140 12.61 14.89 16.95
C GLU A 140 13.39 14.52 18.22
N ALA A 141 13.83 13.27 18.32
CA ALA A 141 14.68 12.78 19.41
C ALA A 141 16.13 12.66 18.93
N ASP A 142 17.07 12.56 19.87
CA ASP A 142 18.51 12.44 19.55
C ASP A 142 18.81 11.18 18.72
N GLN A 143 18.01 10.12 18.89
CA GLN A 143 18.14 8.84 18.20
C GLN A 143 17.51 8.82 16.81
N GLY A 144 16.62 9.76 16.49
CA GLY A 144 15.86 9.78 15.25
C GLY A 144 14.50 10.45 15.37
N ILE A 145 13.69 10.31 14.33
CA ILE A 145 12.35 10.90 14.25
C ILE A 145 11.31 9.82 14.58
N LEU A 146 10.47 10.06 15.59
CA LEU A 146 9.28 9.25 15.86
C LEU A 146 8.03 10.03 15.44
N LEU A 147 7.32 9.53 14.44
CA LEU A 147 6.13 10.16 13.88
C LEU A 147 4.92 9.25 14.10
N SER A 148 3.87 9.77 14.71
CA SER A 148 2.66 8.99 15.01
C SER A 148 1.45 9.59 14.29
N ILE A 149 0.75 8.76 13.53
CA ILE A 149 -0.48 9.13 12.79
C ILE A 149 -1.63 8.15 13.08
N PRO A 150 -2.89 8.54 12.78
CA PRO A 150 -4.05 7.68 13.02
C PRO A 150 -4.01 6.35 12.25
N GLY A 151 -4.77 5.36 12.75
CA GLY A 151 -4.95 4.06 12.09
C GLY A 151 -6.09 4.05 11.05
N VAL A 152 -7.01 5.02 11.10
CA VAL A 152 -8.13 5.08 10.15
C VAL A 152 -7.59 5.41 8.75
N PRO A 153 -7.80 4.58 7.71
CA PRO A 153 -7.12 4.74 6.42
C PRO A 153 -7.31 6.11 5.77
N ARG A 154 -8.52 6.68 5.83
CA ARG A 154 -8.80 8.01 5.25
C ARG A 154 -8.01 9.12 5.94
N GLU A 155 -7.92 9.09 7.26
CA GLU A 155 -7.17 10.06 8.06
C GLU A 155 -5.68 9.90 7.84
N MET A 156 -5.20 8.65 7.93
CA MET A 156 -3.80 8.27 7.71
C MET A 156 -3.30 8.76 6.35
N LYS A 157 -4.00 8.43 5.25
CA LYS A 157 -3.62 8.83 3.88
C LYS A 157 -3.51 10.36 3.76
N TYR A 158 -4.50 11.08 4.28
CA TYR A 158 -4.49 12.55 4.25
C TYR A 158 -3.27 13.11 4.98
N LEU A 159 -2.98 12.63 6.19
CA LEU A 159 -1.85 13.14 6.98
C LEU A 159 -0.52 12.81 6.31
N VAL A 160 -0.41 11.61 5.72
CA VAL A 160 0.78 11.19 4.96
C VAL A 160 1.06 12.16 3.83
N GLU A 161 0.09 12.36 2.94
CA GLU A 161 0.23 13.19 1.75
C GLU A 161 0.51 14.66 2.08
N HIS A 162 -0.22 15.23 3.05
CA HIS A 162 -0.24 16.68 3.26
C HIS A 162 0.77 17.17 4.30
N THR A 163 1.19 16.31 5.24
CA THR A 163 2.08 16.73 6.33
C THR A 163 3.33 15.88 6.44
N VAL A 164 3.20 14.55 6.46
CA VAL A 164 4.34 13.64 6.68
C VAL A 164 5.33 13.70 5.52
N LEU A 165 4.88 13.53 4.28
CA LEU A 165 5.78 13.54 3.12
C LEU A 165 6.48 14.90 2.96
N PRO A 166 5.79 16.07 3.03
CA PRO A 166 6.48 17.35 2.99
C PRO A 166 7.51 17.54 4.11
N TYR A 167 7.20 17.11 5.33
CA TYR A 167 8.13 17.19 6.46
C TYR A 167 9.37 16.33 6.23
N LEU A 168 9.18 15.06 5.85
CA LEU A 168 10.27 14.12 5.64
C LEU A 168 11.13 14.49 4.44
N LYS A 169 10.55 15.01 3.35
CA LYS A 169 11.31 15.57 2.22
C LYS A 169 12.27 16.67 2.66
N ARG A 170 11.80 17.61 3.50
CA ARG A 170 12.65 18.68 4.04
C ARG A 170 13.77 18.14 4.91
N LYS A 171 13.50 17.11 5.74
CA LYS A 171 14.50 16.51 6.63
C LYS A 171 15.52 15.64 5.89
N ALA A 172 15.11 14.94 4.84
CA ALA A 172 16.00 14.07 4.06
C ALA A 172 17.00 14.83 3.18
N GLY A 173 16.79 16.14 2.93
CA GLY A 173 17.60 16.93 2.00
C GLY A 173 17.29 16.59 0.54
N ALA A 174 18.23 16.85 -0.39
CA ALA A 174 18.09 16.45 -1.80
C ALA A 174 17.91 14.92 -1.88
N SER A 175 16.66 14.49 -1.92
CA SER A 175 16.28 13.09 -1.80
C SER A 175 16.40 12.43 -3.17
N HIS A 176 16.99 11.24 -3.18
CA HIS A 176 16.83 10.33 -4.31
C HIS A 176 15.34 9.97 -4.41
N VAL A 177 14.86 9.55 -5.57
CA VAL A 177 13.54 8.93 -5.72
C VAL A 177 13.71 7.42 -5.85
N ILE A 178 12.74 6.65 -5.34
CA ILE A 178 12.65 5.23 -5.62
C ILE A 178 11.41 5.03 -6.48
N LYS A 179 11.61 4.58 -7.71
CA LYS A 179 10.54 4.17 -8.63
C LYS A 179 10.61 2.66 -8.83
N TYR A 180 9.47 2.06 -9.15
CA TYR A 180 9.44 0.71 -9.63
C TYR A 180 8.53 0.60 -10.86
N LYS A 181 8.74 -0.48 -11.62
CA LYS A 181 7.87 -0.91 -12.71
C LYS A 181 7.57 -2.39 -12.55
N LEU A 182 6.33 -2.79 -12.80
CA LEU A 182 5.90 -4.18 -12.84
C LEU A 182 5.73 -4.63 -14.27
N LEU A 183 6.45 -5.66 -14.69
CA LEU A 183 6.17 -6.39 -15.93
C LEU A 183 5.39 -7.64 -15.57
N LYS A 184 4.20 -7.82 -16.13
CA LYS A 184 3.28 -8.89 -15.75
C LYS A 184 3.28 -9.99 -16.80
N LEU A 185 3.52 -11.21 -16.36
CA LEU A 185 3.67 -12.38 -17.21
C LEU A 185 2.57 -13.40 -16.94
N CYS A 186 2.13 -14.10 -17.98
CA CYS A 186 1.21 -15.21 -17.89
C CYS A 186 1.72 -16.38 -18.73
N GLY A 187 1.25 -17.60 -18.47
CA GLY A 187 1.62 -18.79 -19.25
C GLY A 187 3.04 -19.35 -19.02
N ILE A 188 3.81 -18.75 -18.12
CA ILE A 188 5.16 -19.20 -17.73
C ILE A 188 5.23 -19.41 -16.21
N GLY A 189 5.98 -20.43 -15.76
CA GLY A 189 6.19 -20.72 -14.33
C GLY A 189 7.36 -19.95 -13.73
N GLU A 190 7.33 -19.74 -12.41
CA GLU A 190 8.31 -18.89 -11.68
C GLU A 190 9.75 -19.36 -11.89
N SER A 191 10.01 -20.66 -11.79
CA SER A 191 11.34 -21.22 -12.01
C SER A 191 11.89 -20.96 -13.41
N ASN A 192 11.03 -20.90 -14.43
CA ASN A 192 11.45 -20.59 -15.80
C ASN A 192 11.73 -19.10 -15.98
N VAL A 193 10.94 -18.23 -15.33
CA VAL A 193 11.22 -16.79 -15.30
C VAL A 193 12.55 -16.54 -14.60
N ASP A 194 12.74 -17.07 -13.38
CA ASP A 194 13.99 -16.93 -12.62
C ASP A 194 15.19 -17.40 -13.44
N HIS A 195 15.13 -18.60 -14.01
CA HIS A 195 16.21 -19.13 -14.84
C HIS A 195 16.52 -18.24 -16.05
N ALA A 196 15.49 -17.70 -16.71
CA ALA A 196 15.66 -16.86 -17.90
C ALA A 196 16.36 -15.54 -17.60
N ILE A 197 16.15 -14.93 -16.43
CA ILE A 197 16.73 -13.61 -16.08
C ILE A 197 17.69 -13.65 -14.88
N ARG A 198 18.17 -14.85 -14.52
CA ARG A 198 18.97 -15.07 -13.31
C ARG A 198 20.22 -14.20 -13.23
N ASP A 199 20.91 -14.05 -14.36
CA ASP A 199 22.13 -13.24 -14.45
C ASP A 199 21.81 -11.75 -14.21
N LEU A 200 20.68 -11.27 -14.72
CA LEU A 200 20.20 -9.91 -14.42
C LEU A 200 19.89 -9.74 -12.93
N ILE A 201 19.21 -10.71 -12.31
CA ILE A 201 18.89 -10.66 -10.87
C ILE A 201 20.17 -10.59 -10.05
N GLN A 202 21.15 -11.46 -10.35
CA GLN A 202 22.42 -11.54 -9.61
C GLN A 202 23.30 -10.30 -9.79
N ALA A 203 23.29 -9.68 -10.97
CA ALA A 203 24.03 -8.46 -11.24
C ALA A 203 23.31 -7.19 -10.74
N SER A 204 22.03 -7.29 -10.36
CA SER A 204 21.19 -6.14 -10.02
C SER A 204 21.49 -5.59 -8.62
N ALA A 205 22.10 -4.40 -8.57
CA ALA A 205 22.23 -3.62 -7.34
C ALA A 205 21.32 -2.38 -7.37
N ASN A 206 21.32 -1.66 -8.51
CA ASN A 206 20.41 -0.57 -8.81
C ASN A 206 20.36 -0.34 -10.34
N PRO A 207 19.24 -0.62 -11.02
CA PRO A 207 17.99 -1.15 -10.48
C PRO A 207 18.16 -2.55 -9.88
N SER A 208 17.29 -2.92 -8.94
CA SER A 208 17.14 -4.27 -8.42
C SER A 208 15.93 -4.97 -9.04
N ILE A 209 15.99 -6.30 -9.16
CA ILE A 209 14.88 -7.12 -9.67
C ILE A 209 14.30 -7.96 -8.52
N GLY A 210 12.97 -8.03 -8.44
CA GLY A 210 12.24 -9.00 -7.63
C GLY A 210 11.17 -9.73 -8.43
N LEU A 211 10.92 -10.99 -8.09
CA LEU A 211 9.82 -11.78 -8.64
C LEU A 211 8.66 -11.83 -7.64
N LEU A 212 7.44 -11.67 -8.14
CA LEU A 212 6.21 -11.75 -7.35
C LEU A 212 5.29 -12.79 -8.00
N ALA A 213 5.06 -13.90 -7.32
CA ALA A 213 4.20 -14.96 -7.81
C ALA A 213 2.74 -14.75 -7.39
N HIS A 214 1.84 -14.87 -8.34
CA HIS A 214 0.39 -14.84 -8.18
C HIS A 214 -0.23 -16.09 -8.80
N LEU A 215 -1.51 -16.34 -8.54
CA LEU A 215 -2.21 -17.45 -9.20
C LEU A 215 -2.35 -17.15 -10.70
N GLY A 216 -1.68 -17.93 -11.55
CA GLY A 216 -1.74 -17.78 -13.01
C GLY A 216 -0.96 -16.59 -13.59
N GLN A 217 -0.18 -15.89 -12.76
CA GLN A 217 0.57 -14.69 -13.16
C GLN A 217 1.87 -14.58 -12.36
N ILE A 218 2.92 -14.05 -12.97
CA ILE A 218 4.17 -13.69 -12.30
C ILE A 218 4.50 -12.26 -12.68
N ASP A 219 4.83 -11.43 -11.70
CA ASP A 219 5.26 -10.06 -11.94
C ASP A 219 6.77 -9.93 -11.70
N ILE A 220 7.48 -9.36 -12.67
CA ILE A 220 8.87 -8.93 -12.51
C ILE A 220 8.84 -7.46 -12.09
N ARG A 221 9.28 -7.20 -10.85
CA ARG A 221 9.42 -5.85 -10.32
C ARG A 221 10.84 -5.33 -10.52
N ILE A 222 10.99 -4.28 -11.30
CA ILE A 222 12.25 -3.54 -11.45
C ILE A 222 12.18 -2.32 -10.53
N THR A 223 13.11 -2.16 -9.59
CA THR A 223 13.15 -1.02 -8.66
C THR A 223 14.42 -0.22 -8.84
N ALA A 224 14.31 1.07 -9.13
CA ALA A 224 15.45 1.96 -9.28
C ALA A 224 15.43 3.08 -8.24
N LYS A 225 16.61 3.38 -7.70
CA LYS A 225 16.88 4.54 -6.84
C LYS A 225 17.76 5.51 -7.60
N ALA A 226 17.32 6.74 -7.81
CA ALA A 226 18.08 7.73 -8.59
C ALA A 226 17.90 9.16 -8.06
N ALA A 227 18.73 10.10 -8.52
CA ALA A 227 18.62 11.49 -8.08
C ALA A 227 17.33 12.18 -8.57
N THR A 228 16.79 11.77 -9.72
CA THR A 228 15.55 12.30 -10.28
C THR A 228 14.67 11.18 -10.85
N PRO A 229 13.35 11.40 -11.01
CA PRO A 229 12.44 10.45 -11.64
C PRO A 229 12.89 10.00 -13.04
N GLU A 230 13.44 10.92 -13.82
CA GLU A 230 13.86 10.69 -15.21
C GLU A 230 15.03 9.70 -15.25
N ILE A 231 16.03 9.88 -14.37
CA ILE A 231 17.16 8.95 -14.27
C ILE A 231 16.67 7.57 -13.78
N ALA A 232 15.70 7.54 -12.85
CA ALA A 232 15.13 6.26 -12.40
C ALA A 232 14.40 5.54 -13.55
N ASP A 233 13.67 6.28 -14.39
CA ASP A 233 12.97 5.74 -15.55
C ASP A 233 13.94 5.22 -16.62
N GLU A 234 15.04 5.92 -16.89
CA GLU A 234 16.10 5.45 -17.80
C GLU A 234 16.74 4.14 -17.33
N LEU A 235 17.05 4.05 -16.03
CA LEU A 235 17.61 2.84 -15.43
C LEU A 235 16.62 1.66 -15.54
N ILE A 236 15.33 1.90 -15.23
CA ILE A 236 14.27 0.90 -15.38
C ILE A 236 14.13 0.45 -16.83
N ALA A 237 14.07 1.39 -17.79
CA ALA A 237 13.87 1.10 -19.21
C ALA A 237 14.99 0.23 -19.78
N ARG A 238 16.24 0.49 -19.42
CA ARG A 238 17.39 -0.30 -19.86
C ARG A 238 17.34 -1.76 -19.38
N LEU A 239 16.82 -1.99 -18.17
CA LEU A 239 16.68 -3.34 -17.63
C LEU A 239 15.43 -4.04 -18.18
N GLU A 240 14.34 -3.30 -18.36
CA GLU A 240 13.12 -3.77 -19.02
C GLU A 240 13.40 -4.30 -20.43
N GLU A 241 14.18 -3.57 -21.25
CA GLU A 241 14.54 -4.01 -22.61
C GLU A 241 15.26 -5.36 -22.58
N GLN A 242 16.20 -5.53 -21.66
CA GLN A 242 16.93 -6.79 -21.48
C GLN A 242 16.05 -7.94 -21.00
N ILE A 243 15.03 -7.65 -20.18
CA ILE A 243 14.06 -8.66 -19.72
C ILE A 243 13.15 -9.05 -20.88
N ARG A 244 12.61 -8.08 -21.63
CA ARG A 244 11.73 -8.32 -22.79
C ARG A 244 12.43 -9.15 -23.86
N ALA A 245 13.72 -8.90 -24.10
CA ALA A 245 14.51 -9.68 -25.05
C ALA A 245 14.67 -11.16 -24.64
N ARG A 246 14.74 -11.45 -23.33
CA ARG A 246 14.88 -12.82 -22.80
C ARG A 246 13.53 -13.54 -22.62
N LEU A 247 12.44 -12.80 -22.50
CA LEU A 247 11.09 -13.32 -22.27
C LEU A 247 10.11 -12.83 -23.36
N PRO A 248 10.38 -13.15 -24.65
CA PRO A 248 9.55 -12.68 -25.75
C PRO A 248 8.12 -13.23 -25.63
N HIS A 249 7.13 -12.36 -25.87
CA HIS A 249 5.69 -12.69 -25.87
C HIS A 249 5.10 -13.16 -24.52
N GLN A 250 5.87 -13.18 -23.43
CA GLN A 250 5.37 -13.62 -22.13
C GLN A 250 4.78 -12.48 -21.30
N ILE A 251 5.20 -11.24 -21.55
CA ILE A 251 4.72 -10.06 -20.82
C ILE A 251 3.44 -9.57 -21.47
N PHE A 252 2.32 -9.69 -20.77
CA PHE A 252 1.01 -9.26 -21.26
C PHE A 252 0.65 -7.82 -20.84
N GLY A 253 1.24 -7.31 -19.75
CA GLY A 253 0.89 -6.00 -19.21
C GLY A 253 1.97 -5.40 -18.31
N VAL A 254 1.78 -4.13 -17.96
CA VAL A 254 2.69 -3.28 -17.21
C VAL A 254 1.91 -2.51 -16.13
N ASP A 255 2.51 -2.42 -14.94
CA ASP A 255 2.02 -1.62 -13.80
C ASP A 255 0.54 -1.89 -13.42
N HIS A 256 -0.40 -1.05 -13.83
CA HIS A 256 -1.81 -1.15 -13.46
C HIS A 256 -2.63 -2.03 -14.41
N GLU A 257 -2.07 -2.43 -15.56
CA GLU A 257 -2.76 -3.26 -16.53
C GLU A 257 -3.11 -4.63 -15.94
N THR A 258 -4.33 -5.10 -16.18
CA THR A 258 -4.79 -6.46 -15.83
C THR A 258 -5.02 -7.27 -17.10
N GLN A 259 -5.15 -8.59 -16.99
CA GLN A 259 -5.46 -9.43 -18.16
C GLN A 259 -6.77 -8.97 -18.82
N GLU A 260 -7.77 -8.63 -18.01
CA GLU A 260 -9.07 -8.13 -18.46
C GLU A 260 -8.96 -6.77 -19.16
N SER A 261 -8.16 -5.85 -18.64
CA SER A 261 -7.97 -4.54 -19.30
C SER A 261 -7.28 -4.68 -20.65
N VAL A 262 -6.25 -5.54 -20.73
CA VAL A 262 -5.50 -5.81 -21.96
C VAL A 262 -6.38 -6.52 -22.98
N ILE A 263 -7.16 -7.53 -22.58
CA ILE A 263 -8.10 -8.21 -23.48
C ILE A 263 -9.14 -7.23 -24.03
N ALA A 264 -9.73 -6.38 -23.18
CA ALA A 264 -10.71 -5.39 -23.61
C ALA A 264 -10.11 -4.41 -24.63
N GLU A 265 -8.87 -3.98 -24.41
CA GLU A 265 -8.15 -3.10 -25.33
C GLU A 265 -7.83 -3.76 -26.67
N LEU A 266 -7.35 -5.01 -26.64
CA LEU A 266 -7.11 -5.78 -27.86
C LEU A 266 -8.40 -5.94 -28.68
N LEU A 267 -9.51 -6.31 -28.04
CA LEU A 267 -10.81 -6.42 -28.72
C LEU A 267 -11.21 -5.09 -29.38
N ARG A 268 -11.04 -3.96 -28.68
CA ARG A 268 -11.33 -2.63 -29.25
C ARG A 268 -10.45 -2.32 -30.45
N ASN A 269 -9.14 -2.54 -30.33
CA ASN A 269 -8.18 -2.21 -31.39
C ASN A 269 -8.37 -3.06 -32.66
N HIS A 270 -9.06 -4.20 -32.54
CA HIS A 270 -9.38 -5.09 -33.65
C HIS A 270 -10.86 -5.04 -34.09
N ASP A 271 -11.66 -4.12 -33.57
CA ASP A 271 -13.11 -4.03 -33.83
C ASP A 271 -13.86 -5.35 -33.55
N LEU A 272 -13.40 -6.12 -32.56
CA LEU A 272 -13.96 -7.40 -32.17
C LEU A 272 -14.88 -7.25 -30.95
N THR A 273 -15.78 -8.22 -30.81
CA THR A 273 -16.67 -8.32 -29.64
C THR A 273 -16.58 -9.71 -29.01
N LEU A 274 -16.90 -9.78 -27.72
CA LEU A 274 -16.83 -10.99 -26.91
C LEU A 274 -18.21 -11.32 -26.34
N ALA A 275 -18.60 -12.59 -26.42
CA ALA A 275 -19.72 -13.17 -25.70
C ALA A 275 -19.23 -14.40 -24.92
N LEU A 276 -19.82 -14.66 -23.75
CA LEU A 276 -19.39 -15.76 -22.87
C LEU A 276 -20.50 -16.79 -22.63
N ALA A 277 -20.10 -18.06 -22.58
CA ALA A 277 -20.91 -19.14 -22.00
C ALA A 277 -20.08 -19.81 -20.90
N GLU A 278 -20.49 -19.65 -19.65
CA GLU A 278 -19.75 -20.08 -18.47
C GLU A 278 -20.44 -21.26 -17.79
N THR A 279 -19.68 -22.29 -17.45
CA THR A 279 -20.16 -23.44 -16.65
C THR A 279 -19.50 -23.42 -15.27
N ASN A 280 -18.33 -24.03 -15.15
CA ASN A 280 -17.60 -24.21 -13.89
C ASN A 280 -17.17 -22.89 -13.23
N THR A 281 -17.00 -21.83 -14.02
CA THR A 281 -16.62 -20.51 -13.51
C THR A 281 -17.80 -19.75 -12.89
N GLY A 282 -19.04 -20.17 -13.14
CA GLY A 282 -20.23 -19.62 -12.48
C GLY A 282 -20.46 -18.12 -12.72
N GLY A 283 -19.96 -17.56 -13.83
CA GLY A 283 -20.05 -16.13 -14.13
C GLY A 283 -18.84 -15.32 -13.67
N ASN A 284 -17.80 -15.95 -13.11
CA ASN A 284 -16.60 -15.24 -12.64
C ASN A 284 -15.83 -14.54 -13.77
N ILE A 285 -15.80 -15.08 -14.98
CA ILE A 285 -15.12 -14.43 -16.10
C ILE A 285 -15.85 -13.14 -16.47
N GLY A 286 -17.18 -13.20 -16.62
CA GLY A 286 -18.00 -12.02 -16.83
C GLY A 286 -17.87 -10.99 -15.70
N ARG A 287 -17.85 -11.44 -14.43
CA ARG A 287 -17.66 -10.59 -13.25
C ARG A 287 -16.34 -9.82 -13.29
N HIS A 288 -15.28 -10.39 -13.84
CA HIS A 288 -13.98 -9.73 -13.93
C HIS A 288 -13.89 -8.74 -15.10
N LEU A 289 -14.53 -9.04 -16.23
CA LEU A 289 -14.51 -8.19 -17.42
C LEU A 289 -15.43 -6.97 -17.32
N LEU A 290 -16.60 -7.10 -16.69
CA LEU A 290 -17.60 -6.03 -16.62
C LEU A 290 -17.10 -4.72 -15.97
N PRO A 291 -16.36 -4.74 -14.85
CA PRO A 291 -15.90 -3.52 -14.18
C PRO A 291 -14.82 -2.74 -14.96
N ILE A 292 -14.24 -3.32 -16.00
CA ILE A 292 -13.18 -2.67 -16.79
C ILE A 292 -13.77 -1.47 -17.57
N PRO A 293 -13.17 -0.28 -17.49
CA PRO A 293 -13.61 0.86 -18.28
C PRO A 293 -13.69 0.55 -19.80
N GLY A 294 -14.84 0.85 -20.40
CA GLY A 294 -15.11 0.60 -21.82
C GLY A 294 -15.32 -0.88 -22.17
N SER A 295 -15.63 -1.73 -21.19
CA SER A 295 -15.99 -3.14 -21.41
C SER A 295 -17.30 -3.29 -22.18
N ASP A 296 -18.27 -2.41 -21.98
CA ASP A 296 -19.58 -2.37 -22.65
C ASP A 296 -19.48 -2.21 -24.18
N ALA A 297 -18.43 -1.55 -24.66
CA ALA A 297 -18.17 -1.41 -26.09
C ALA A 297 -17.84 -2.76 -26.77
N VAL A 298 -17.19 -3.68 -26.06
CA VAL A 298 -16.65 -4.95 -26.61
C VAL A 298 -17.34 -6.20 -26.07
N PHE A 299 -17.81 -6.19 -24.83
CA PHE A 299 -18.43 -7.33 -24.17
C PHE A 299 -19.95 -7.27 -24.36
N ARG A 300 -20.49 -8.25 -25.09
CA ARG A 300 -21.92 -8.34 -25.45
C ARG A 300 -22.76 -9.09 -24.42
N GLY A 301 -22.12 -9.59 -23.36
CA GLY A 301 -22.77 -10.32 -22.28
C GLY A 301 -22.43 -11.80 -22.29
N GLY A 302 -23.08 -12.55 -21.41
CA GLY A 302 -22.87 -13.97 -21.30
C GLY A 302 -23.97 -14.70 -20.56
N VAL A 303 -23.88 -16.02 -20.59
CA VAL A 303 -24.83 -16.95 -19.97
C VAL A 303 -24.08 -17.87 -19.01
N VAL A 304 -24.69 -18.17 -17.87
CA VAL A 304 -24.16 -19.17 -16.93
C VAL A 304 -25.03 -20.41 -17.02
N LEU A 305 -24.40 -21.54 -17.37
CA LEU A 305 -25.05 -22.80 -17.68
C LEU A 305 -24.61 -23.85 -16.67
N THR A 306 -25.57 -24.44 -15.96
CA THR A 306 -25.29 -25.35 -14.84
C THR A 306 -25.38 -26.83 -15.19
N ASP A 307 -25.96 -27.17 -16.35
CA ASP A 307 -26.21 -28.55 -16.75
C ASP A 307 -25.94 -28.78 -18.24
N ALA A 308 -25.53 -30.01 -18.58
CA ALA A 308 -25.13 -30.39 -19.94
C ALA A 308 -26.27 -30.24 -20.96
N ALA A 309 -27.54 -30.43 -20.56
CA ALA A 309 -28.67 -30.29 -21.47
C ALA A 309 -28.88 -28.82 -21.88
N SER A 310 -28.69 -27.87 -20.95
CA SER A 310 -28.71 -26.44 -21.23
C SER A 310 -27.53 -26.01 -22.12
N VAL A 311 -26.33 -26.55 -21.90
CA VAL A 311 -25.16 -26.30 -22.76
C VAL A 311 -25.40 -26.80 -24.18
N SER A 312 -25.80 -28.06 -24.35
CA SER A 312 -26.08 -28.67 -25.64
C SER A 312 -27.15 -27.90 -26.42
N ARG A 313 -28.25 -27.52 -25.76
CA ARG A 313 -29.34 -26.77 -26.38
C ARG A 313 -28.94 -25.36 -26.81
N LEU A 314 -28.18 -24.65 -25.98
CA LEU A 314 -27.88 -23.24 -26.22
C LEU A 314 -26.71 -23.03 -27.18
N LEU A 315 -25.70 -23.91 -27.13
CA LEU A 315 -24.49 -23.82 -27.94
C LEU A 315 -24.50 -24.73 -29.17
N ASP A 316 -25.57 -25.52 -29.36
CA ASP A 316 -25.71 -26.51 -30.44
C ASP A 316 -24.54 -27.51 -30.46
N ILE A 317 -24.16 -28.02 -29.28
CA ILE A 317 -23.08 -29.00 -29.11
C ILE A 317 -23.62 -30.39 -28.73
N PRO A 318 -22.97 -31.51 -29.12
CA PRO A 318 -23.41 -32.85 -28.76
C PRO A 318 -23.40 -33.09 -27.24
N PRO A 319 -24.36 -33.85 -26.68
CA PRO A 319 -24.46 -34.12 -25.24
C PRO A 319 -23.25 -34.84 -24.62
N ASP A 320 -22.45 -35.53 -25.44
CA ASP A 320 -21.32 -36.36 -25.02
C ASP A 320 -19.96 -35.61 -25.09
N THR A 321 -19.99 -34.29 -25.23
CA THR A 321 -18.80 -33.40 -25.28
C THR A 321 -18.53 -32.78 -23.92
#